data_AF-X1BWU2-F1
#
_entry.id   AF-X1BWU2-F1
#
_cell.length_a   1.000
_cell.length_b   1.000
_cell.length_c   1.000
_cell.angle_alpha   90.00
_cell.angle_beta   90.00
_cell.angle_gamma   90.00
#
_symmetry.space_group_name_H-M   'P 1'
#
loop_
_entity.id
_entity.type
_entity.pdbx_description
1 polymer ?
#
loop_
_entity_poly.entity_id
_entity_poly.type
_entity_poly.pdbx_seq_one_letter_code
_entity_poly.pdbx_strand_id
1 'polypeptide(L)'
;MQSLSIGRELLLDSSFDYLKQALVYIPSRMPDPWRETSKYFSQVSKEVKDILKVVKGHTFVLFTSFQMLDQIYEEIKEDESNLKILKQGDVPRYQLLEEFKKNRGSVLLGTNTFWQGVDVPGEALQCVIITKLPFAVPNEPIVEAKIEFLKTQIESLP
;
A
#
# COMPACT_ATOMS: atom_id res chain seq x y z
N MET A 1 17.81 -34.39 24.75
CA MET A 1 17.03 -33.54 23.83
C MET A 1 15.56 -33.68 24.20
N GLN A 2 15.03 -32.78 25.03
CA GLN A 2 13.58 -32.71 25.27
C GLN A 2 12.92 -32.16 24.01
N SER A 3 12.03 -32.97 23.42
CA SER A 3 11.17 -32.58 22.31
C SER A 3 10.23 -31.47 22.80
N LEU A 4 10.34 -30.28 22.21
CA LEU A 4 9.35 -29.22 22.40
C LEU A 4 8.00 -29.73 21.89
N SER A 5 7.03 -29.82 22.79
CA SER A 5 5.64 -30.17 22.49
C SER A 5 5.06 -29.21 21.45
N ILE A 6 4.41 -29.76 20.44
CA ILE A 6 3.67 -29.02 19.39
C ILE A 6 2.73 -28.02 20.07
N GLY A 7 2.92 -26.72 19.81
CA GLY A 7 2.08 -25.66 20.36
C GLY A 7 0.65 -25.76 19.84
N ARG A 8 -0.34 -25.41 20.67
CA ARG A 8 -1.72 -25.22 20.22
C ARG A 8 -1.87 -23.82 19.66
N GLU A 9 -2.30 -23.71 18.41
CA GLU A 9 -2.66 -22.44 17.78
C GLU A 9 -4.12 -22.10 18.06
N LEU A 10 -4.41 -20.82 18.31
CA LEU A 10 -5.75 -20.30 18.50
C LEU A 10 -5.92 -19.07 17.62
N LEU A 11 -6.85 -19.12 16.68
CA LEU A 11 -7.26 -17.97 15.89
C LEU A 11 -8.33 -17.20 16.68
N LEU A 12 -8.02 -15.96 17.06
CA LEU A 12 -8.97 -15.07 17.73
C LEU A 12 -9.64 -14.17 16.70
N ASP A 13 -10.91 -13.90 16.89
CA ASP A 13 -11.64 -12.94 16.08
C ASP A 13 -11.10 -11.51 16.30
N SER A 14 -11.25 -10.67 15.28
CA SER A 14 -10.91 -9.25 15.38
C SER A 14 -11.87 -8.53 16.33
N SER A 15 -11.32 -7.61 17.13
CA SER A 15 -12.12 -6.71 17.97
C SER A 15 -12.80 -5.57 17.18
N PHE A 16 -12.55 -5.46 15.87
CA PHE A 16 -13.06 -4.38 15.01
C PHE A 16 -14.25 -4.81 14.13
N ASP A 17 -15.25 -3.94 13.98
CA ASP A 17 -16.43 -4.15 13.13
C ASP A 17 -16.18 -3.63 11.71
N TYR A 18 -15.36 -4.34 10.94
CA TYR A 18 -14.97 -3.92 9.60
C TYR A 18 -16.15 -3.73 8.64
N LEU A 19 -17.26 -4.46 8.83
CA LEU A 19 -18.45 -4.33 7.98
C LEU A 19 -19.11 -2.96 8.09
N LYS A 20 -18.97 -2.29 9.25
CA LYS A 20 -19.49 -0.94 9.47
C LYS A 20 -18.41 0.14 9.45
N GLN A 21 -17.15 -0.22 9.65
CA GLN A 21 -16.04 0.72 9.84
C GLN A 21 -15.08 0.81 8.65
N ALA A 22 -15.22 -0.05 7.63
CA ALA A 22 -14.36 -0.03 6.45
C ALA A 22 -15.16 -0.16 5.15
N LEU A 23 -14.67 0.53 4.12
CA LEU A 23 -15.13 0.40 2.75
C LEU A 23 -13.93 0.03 1.88
N VAL A 24 -14.11 -0.93 0.99
CA VAL A 24 -13.12 -1.30 -0.03
C VAL A 24 -13.61 -0.85 -1.39
N TYR A 25 -12.82 -0.01 -2.05
CA TYR A 25 -13.05 0.43 -3.41
C TYR A 25 -12.00 -0.18 -4.34
N ILE A 26 -12.45 -0.79 -5.42
CA ILE A 26 -11.60 -1.37 -6.46
C ILE A 26 -12.02 -0.75 -7.81
N PRO A 27 -11.16 0.06 -8.46
CA PRO A 27 -11.49 0.66 -9.74
C PRO A 27 -11.72 -0.41 -10.82
N SER A 28 -12.81 -0.30 -11.57
CA SER A 28 -13.26 -1.35 -12.49
C SER A 28 -12.42 -1.51 -13.76
N ARG A 29 -11.52 -0.56 -14.08
CA ARG A 29 -10.79 -0.49 -15.36
C ARG A 29 -9.38 0.10 -15.24
N MET A 30 -8.52 -0.56 -14.47
CA MET A 30 -7.09 -0.21 -14.45
C MET A 30 -6.34 -0.84 -15.64
N PRO A 31 -5.47 -0.10 -16.34
CA PRO A 31 -4.56 -0.67 -17.33
C PRO A 31 -3.62 -1.72 -16.70
N ASP A 32 -2.99 -2.56 -17.53
CA ASP A 32 -2.00 -3.51 -17.02
C ASP A 32 -0.73 -2.76 -16.57
N PRO A 33 -0.28 -2.93 -15.30
CA PRO A 33 0.85 -2.17 -14.76
C PRO A 33 2.21 -2.58 -15.31
N TRP A 34 2.30 -3.68 -16.07
CA TRP A 34 3.53 -4.17 -16.69
C TRP A 34 3.56 -3.92 -18.20
N ARG A 35 2.42 -4.07 -18.88
CA ARG A 35 2.30 -3.93 -20.34
C ARG A 35 1.97 -2.51 -20.78
N GLU A 36 1.24 -1.77 -19.96
CA GLU A 36 0.73 -0.43 -20.28
C GLU A 36 1.15 0.61 -19.22
N THR A 37 2.41 0.54 -18.76
CA THR A 37 2.94 1.31 -17.63
C THR A 37 2.59 2.80 -17.65
N SER A 38 2.78 3.49 -18.78
CA SER A 38 2.47 4.93 -18.86
C SER A 38 0.97 5.21 -18.67
N LYS A 39 0.09 4.45 -19.33
CA LYS A 39 -1.36 4.58 -19.15
C LYS A 39 -1.78 4.22 -17.73
N TYR A 40 -1.14 3.21 -17.15
CA TYR A 40 -1.38 2.81 -15.77
C TYR A 40 -1.04 3.94 -14.80
N PHE A 41 0.12 4.58 -14.95
CA PHE A 41 0.53 5.70 -14.09
C PHE A 41 -0.46 6.87 -14.20
N SER A 42 -0.86 7.23 -15.42
CA SER A 42 -1.87 8.27 -15.64
C SER A 42 -3.24 7.92 -15.04
N GLN A 43 -3.68 6.66 -15.15
CA GLN A 43 -4.95 6.23 -14.55
C GLN A 43 -4.86 6.22 -13.01
N VAL A 44 -3.75 5.74 -12.43
CA VAL A 44 -3.53 5.80 -10.97
C VAL A 44 -3.56 7.25 -10.50
N SER A 45 -2.87 8.16 -11.18
CA SER A 45 -2.89 9.59 -10.85
C SER A 45 -4.31 10.14 -10.82
N LYS A 46 -5.11 9.82 -11.85
CA LYS A 46 -6.51 10.24 -11.92
C LYS A 46 -7.33 9.70 -10.75
N GLU A 47 -7.27 8.40 -10.46
CA GLU A 47 -8.00 7.78 -9.34
C GLU A 47 -7.56 8.40 -8.00
N VAL A 48 -6.26 8.61 -7.80
CA VAL A 48 -5.75 9.27 -6.58
C VAL A 48 -6.35 10.67 -6.44
N LYS A 49 -6.30 11.51 -7.48
CA LYS A 49 -6.89 12.85 -7.46
C LYS A 49 -8.39 12.82 -7.16
N ASP A 50 -9.13 11.93 -7.79
CA ASP A 50 -10.58 11.81 -7.60
C ASP A 50 -10.93 11.37 -6.17
N ILE A 51 -10.16 10.43 -5.59
CA ILE A 51 -10.31 10.03 -4.19
C ILE A 51 -9.95 11.19 -3.25
N LEU A 52 -8.84 11.89 -3.49
CA LEU A 52 -8.40 13.00 -2.64
C LEU A 52 -9.43 14.14 -2.58
N LYS A 53 -10.15 14.41 -3.66
CA LYS A 53 -11.25 15.40 -3.68
C LYS A 53 -12.43 15.01 -2.78
N VAL A 54 -12.68 13.71 -2.63
CA VAL A 54 -13.76 13.17 -1.79
C VAL A 54 -13.34 13.12 -0.32
N VAL A 55 -12.16 12.56 -0.04
CA VAL A 55 -11.66 12.34 1.33
C VAL A 55 -11.08 13.62 1.95
N LYS A 56 -10.62 14.57 1.12
CA LYS A 56 -10.04 15.87 1.51
C LYS A 56 -8.78 15.74 2.38
N GLY A 57 -7.90 14.81 2.01
CA GLY A 57 -6.67 14.51 2.75
C GLY A 57 -6.78 13.24 3.57
N HIS A 58 -6.10 13.17 4.72
CA HIS A 58 -6.07 12.00 5.60
C HIS A 58 -5.72 10.69 4.89
N THR A 59 -4.91 10.79 3.83
CA THR A 59 -4.74 9.71 2.86
C THR A 59 -3.29 9.24 2.84
N PHE A 60 -3.11 7.93 2.91
CA PHE A 60 -1.83 7.29 2.70
C PHE A 60 -1.81 6.54 1.37
N VAL A 61 -1.00 7.00 0.42
CA VAL A 61 -0.80 6.35 -0.87
C VAL A 61 0.49 5.52 -0.86
N LEU A 62 0.33 4.22 -1.06
CA LEU A 62 1.38 3.21 -1.05
C LEU A 62 1.69 2.75 -2.47
N PHE A 63 2.92 3.03 -2.91
CA PHE A 63 3.47 2.69 -4.21
C PHE A 63 4.43 1.51 -4.12
N THR A 64 4.57 0.76 -5.22
CA THR A 64 5.62 -0.26 -5.36
C THR A 64 6.87 0.26 -6.08
N SER A 65 6.89 1.54 -6.50
CA SER A 65 7.98 2.16 -7.28
C SER A 65 8.14 3.63 -6.91
N PHE A 66 9.39 4.06 -6.69
CA PHE A 66 9.73 5.48 -6.52
C PHE A 66 9.42 6.30 -7.76
N GLN A 67 9.63 5.75 -8.96
CA GLN A 67 9.33 6.44 -10.22
C GLN A 67 7.86 6.86 -10.30
N MET A 68 6.95 5.96 -9.93
CA MET A 68 5.51 6.25 -9.93
C MET A 68 5.15 7.29 -8.86
N LEU A 69 5.75 7.13 -7.67
CA LEU A 69 5.57 8.06 -6.56
C LEU A 69 6.01 9.47 -6.94
N ASP A 70 7.20 9.64 -7.54
CA ASP A 70 7.73 10.93 -7.94
C ASP A 70 6.88 11.56 -9.05
N GLN A 71 6.47 10.79 -10.06
CA GLN A 71 5.61 11.31 -11.12
C GLN A 71 4.27 11.80 -10.57
N ILE A 72 3.60 10.99 -9.74
CA ILE A 72 2.28 11.36 -9.20
C ILE A 72 2.41 12.51 -8.20
N TYR A 73 3.49 12.56 -7.42
CA TYR A 73 3.77 13.70 -6.55
C TYR A 73 3.78 15.03 -7.31
N GLU A 74 4.51 15.08 -8.42
CA GLU A 74 4.58 16.27 -9.28
C GLU A 74 3.20 16.65 -9.84
N GLU A 75 2.39 15.66 -10.20
CA GLU A 75 1.04 15.90 -10.74
C GLU A 75 0.02 16.36 -9.69
N ILE A 76 0.15 15.95 -8.42
CA ILE A 76 -0.83 16.30 -7.37
C ILE A 76 -0.45 17.55 -6.57
N LYS A 77 0.85 17.86 -6.44
CA LYS A 77 1.30 19.03 -5.67
C LYS A 77 0.83 20.35 -6.29
N GLU A 78 0.62 20.38 -7.60
CA GLU A 78 0.13 21.55 -8.33
C GLU A 78 -1.41 21.67 -8.26
N ASP A 79 -2.12 20.55 -8.44
CA ASP A 79 -3.57 20.53 -8.52
C ASP A 79 -4.26 20.66 -7.14
N GLU A 80 -3.65 20.12 -6.08
CA GLU A 80 -4.25 20.02 -4.75
C GLU A 80 -3.58 20.98 -3.75
N SER A 81 -3.45 22.25 -4.12
CA SER A 81 -2.77 23.29 -3.32
C SER A 81 -3.30 23.49 -1.88
N ASN A 82 -4.50 23.00 -1.59
CA ASN A 82 -5.11 23.02 -0.25
C ASN A 82 -4.68 21.85 0.64
N LEU A 83 -4.03 20.83 0.09
CA LEU A 83 -3.56 19.65 0.80
C LEU A 83 -2.06 19.72 1.06
N LYS A 84 -1.64 19.19 2.19
CA LYS A 84 -0.20 19.05 2.50
C LYS A 84 0.30 17.72 1.96
N ILE A 85 0.98 17.74 0.82
CA ILE A 85 1.58 16.55 0.23
C ILE A 85 2.94 16.28 0.87
N LEU A 86 3.11 15.08 1.43
CA LEU A 86 4.31 14.60 2.10
C LEU A 86 4.89 13.45 1.29
N LYS A 87 6.16 13.53 0.90
CA LYS A 87 6.79 12.54 0.03
C LYS A 87 7.92 11.80 0.76
N GLN A 88 7.89 10.47 0.70
CA GLN A 88 9.05 9.67 1.09
C GLN A 88 10.30 10.05 0.29
N GLY A 89 11.38 10.38 1.01
CA GLY A 89 12.65 10.78 0.42
C GLY A 89 13.03 12.23 0.74
N ASP A 90 12.04 13.08 1.03
CA ASP A 90 12.28 14.51 1.31
C ASP A 90 12.86 14.73 2.72
N VAL A 91 12.32 14.05 3.72
CA VAL A 91 12.80 14.07 5.11
C VAL A 91 12.80 12.66 5.70
N PRO A 92 13.48 12.42 6.84
CA PRO A 92 13.49 11.12 7.49
C PRO A 92 12.08 10.59 7.76
N ARG A 93 11.90 9.28 7.59
CA ARG A 93 10.60 8.59 7.74
C ARG A 93 9.83 8.96 9.00
N TYR A 94 10.50 9.05 10.15
CA TYR A 94 9.84 9.39 11.41
C TYR A 94 9.25 10.81 11.37
N GLN A 95 9.94 11.77 10.74
CA GLN A 95 9.47 13.15 10.62
C GLN A 95 8.27 13.22 9.68
N LEU A 96 8.28 12.49 8.56
CA LEU A 96 7.12 12.39 7.67
C LEU A 96 5.88 11.88 8.40
N LEU A 97 6.01 10.83 9.20
CA LEU A 97 4.90 10.27 9.97
C LEU A 97 4.40 11.24 11.04
N GLU A 98 5.30 11.94 11.73
CA GLU A 98 4.93 12.96 12.71
C GLU A 98 4.20 14.15 12.06
N GLU A 99 4.65 14.59 10.88
CA GLU A 99 4.00 15.67 10.14
C GLU A 99 2.63 15.23 9.61
N PHE A 100 2.53 14.00 9.10
CA PHE A 100 1.26 13.40 8.66
C PHE A 100 0.24 13.32 9.81
N LYS A 101 0.67 12.87 10.99
CA LYS A 101 -0.19 12.77 12.18
C LYS A 101 -0.70 14.13 12.67
N LYS A 102 0.08 15.20 12.51
CA LYS A 102 -0.26 16.55 12.99
C LYS A 102 -1.21 17.28 12.04
N ASN A 103 -1.16 16.99 10.75
CA ASN A 103 -1.88 17.75 9.74
C ASN A 103 -3.06 16.94 9.18
N ARG A 104 -4.28 17.35 9.55
CA ARG A 104 -5.53 16.71 9.13
C ARG A 104 -5.66 16.67 7.59
N GLY A 105 -5.33 17.75 6.88
CA GLY A 105 -5.40 17.78 5.41
C GLY A 105 -4.19 17.19 4.68
N SER A 106 -3.45 16.24 5.26
CA SER A 106 -2.21 15.74 4.66
C SER A 106 -2.39 14.46 3.83
N VAL A 107 -1.52 14.31 2.84
CA VAL A 107 -1.41 13.12 1.99
C VAL A 107 0.03 12.64 2.07
N LEU A 108 0.22 11.43 2.59
CA LEU A 108 1.54 10.80 2.62
C LEU A 108 1.71 9.89 1.41
N LEU A 109 2.78 10.09 0.66
CA LEU A 109 3.20 9.24 -0.44
C LEU A 109 4.40 8.42 -0.01
N GLY A 110 4.25 7.09 -0.01
CA GLY A 110 5.31 6.18 0.44
C GLY A 110 5.41 4.94 -0.43
N THR A 111 6.55 4.28 -0.38
CA THR A 111 6.80 2.99 -1.05
C THR A 111 6.72 1.82 -0.06
N ASN A 112 7.02 0.60 -0.53
CA ASN A 112 7.02 -0.66 0.24
C ASN A 112 7.61 -0.57 1.65
N THR A 113 8.63 0.26 1.89
CA THR A 113 9.23 0.43 3.23
C THR A 113 8.26 0.97 4.30
N PHE A 114 7.16 1.61 3.89
CA PHE A 114 6.14 2.13 4.80
C PHE A 114 5.01 1.13 5.10
N TRP A 115 4.98 -0.05 4.47
CA TRP A 115 3.90 -1.03 4.66
C TRP A 115 3.89 -1.70 6.03
N GLN A 116 4.99 -1.58 6.80
CA GLN A 116 5.16 -2.23 8.09
C GLN A 116 5.63 -1.23 9.14
N GLY A 117 5.12 -1.35 10.36
CA GLY A 117 5.52 -0.50 11.48
C GLY A 117 5.03 0.95 11.40
N VAL A 118 3.94 1.20 10.67
CA VAL A 118 3.25 2.49 10.67
C VAL A 118 1.97 2.34 11.49
N ASP A 119 1.90 3.10 12.58
CA ASP A 119 0.69 3.25 13.38
C ASP A 119 0.25 4.72 13.35
N VAL A 120 -0.93 4.95 12.78
CA VAL A 120 -1.55 6.27 12.66
C VAL A 120 -2.97 6.17 13.24
N PRO A 121 -3.12 6.43 14.54
CA PRO A 121 -4.41 6.29 15.20
C PRO A 121 -5.37 7.45 14.89
N GLY A 122 -6.66 7.15 14.92
CA GLY A 122 -7.74 8.13 14.91
C GLY A 122 -7.96 8.78 13.54
N GLU A 123 -8.33 10.06 13.55
CA GLU A 123 -8.73 10.78 12.33
C GLU A 123 -7.55 11.12 11.41
N ALA A 124 -6.30 10.92 11.82
CA ALA A 124 -5.15 11.27 11.00
C ALA A 124 -5.05 10.42 9.71
N LEU A 125 -5.53 9.18 9.73
CA LEU A 125 -5.58 8.30 8.56
C LEU A 125 -6.99 7.76 8.37
N GLN A 126 -7.62 8.11 7.25
CA GLN A 126 -8.99 7.70 6.91
C GLN A 126 -9.05 6.96 5.57
N CYS A 127 -8.06 7.13 4.71
CA CYS A 127 -7.97 6.44 3.43
C CYS A 127 -6.58 5.86 3.22
N VAL A 128 -6.52 4.61 2.79
CA VAL A 128 -5.29 3.98 2.32
C VAL A 128 -5.49 3.60 0.87
N ILE A 129 -4.64 4.13 -0.01
CA ILE A 129 -4.61 3.78 -1.43
C ILE A 129 -3.40 2.87 -1.66
N ILE A 130 -3.66 1.65 -2.08
CA ILE A 130 -2.62 0.70 -2.49
C ILE A 130 -2.64 0.66 -4.01
N THR A 131 -1.62 1.22 -4.66
CA THR A 131 -1.63 1.28 -6.13
C THR A 131 -1.47 -0.10 -6.74
N LYS A 132 -0.58 -0.91 -6.16
CA LYS A 132 -0.30 -2.27 -6.60
C LYS A 132 0.08 -3.12 -5.40
N LEU A 133 -0.42 -4.36 -5.35
CA LEU A 133 -0.05 -5.31 -4.30
C LEU A 133 1.43 -5.70 -4.45
N PRO A 134 2.20 -5.75 -3.34
CA PRO A 134 3.64 -5.99 -3.35
C PRO A 134 3.94 -7.49 -3.48
N PHE A 135 3.50 -8.09 -4.59
CA PHE A 135 3.84 -9.47 -4.92
C PHE A 135 5.27 -9.54 -5.46
N ALA A 136 5.97 -10.61 -5.09
CA ALA A 136 7.28 -10.91 -5.64
C ALA A 136 7.17 -11.15 -7.15
N VAL A 137 8.20 -10.76 -7.90
CA VAL A 137 8.24 -11.01 -9.34
C VAL A 137 8.49 -12.51 -9.56
N PRO A 138 7.61 -13.24 -10.26
CA PRO A 138 7.73 -14.69 -10.41
C PRO A 138 9.04 -15.15 -11.06
N ASN A 139 9.64 -14.29 -11.90
CA ASN A 139 10.83 -14.59 -12.69
C ASN A 139 12.15 -14.33 -11.91
N GLU A 140 12.08 -14.00 -10.62
CA GLU A 140 13.28 -13.97 -9.78
C GLU A 140 13.74 -15.41 -9.48
N PRO A 141 15.03 -15.75 -9.64
CA PRO A 141 15.51 -17.13 -9.52
C PRO A 141 15.12 -17.82 -8.20
N ILE A 142 15.10 -17.08 -7.10
CA ILE A 142 14.71 -17.59 -5.78
C ILE A 142 13.21 -17.88 -5.70
N VAL A 143 12.39 -17.04 -6.34
CA VAL A 143 10.93 -17.18 -6.36
C VAL A 143 10.55 -18.36 -7.25
N GLU A 144 11.19 -18.49 -8.41
CA GLU A 144 11.00 -19.61 -9.34
C GLU A 144 11.36 -20.94 -8.68
N ALA A 145 12.54 -21.05 -8.05
CA ALA A 145 12.96 -22.26 -7.34
C ALA A 145 11.98 -22.65 -6.21
N LYS A 146 11.44 -21.66 -5.48
CA LYS A 146 10.40 -21.90 -4.47
C LYS A 146 9.09 -22.39 -5.08
N ILE A 147 8.67 -21.80 -6.19
CA ILE A 147 7.44 -22.21 -6.90
C ILE A 147 7.60 -23.65 -7.40
N GLU A 148 8.73 -24.00 -7.99
CA GLU A 148 9.02 -25.35 -8.48
C GLU A 148 9.04 -26.39 -7.34
N PHE A 149 9.68 -26.05 -6.22
CA PHE A 149 9.69 -26.89 -5.02
C PHE A 149 8.27 -27.14 -4.49
N LEU A 150 7.45 -26.09 -4.38
CA LEU A 150 6.07 -26.19 -3.90
C LEU A 150 5.18 -26.99 -4.86
N LYS A 151 5.34 -26.82 -6.18
CA LYS A 151 4.62 -27.62 -7.18
C LYS A 151 4.91 -29.11 -7.03
N THR A 152 6.19 -29.47 -6.85
CA THR A 152 6.62 -30.86 -6.65
C THR A 152 5.98 -31.47 -5.39
N GLN A 153 5.85 -30.69 -4.31
CA GLN A 153 5.17 -31.15 -3.09
C GLN A 153 3.66 -31.34 -3.29
N ILE A 154 3.00 -30.45 -4.02
CA ILE A 154 1.55 -30.55 -4.30
C ILE A 154 1.25 -31.76 -5.20
N GLU A 155 2.07 -32.03 -6.20
CA GLU A 155 1.92 -33.20 -7.09
C GLU A 155 2.21 -34.54 -6.39
N SER A 156 2.93 -34.51 -5.26
CA SER A 156 3.23 -35.68 -4.43
C SER A 156 2.19 -35.96 -3.34
N LEU A 157 1.20 -35.08 -3.15
CA LEU A 157 0.07 -35.28 -2.23
C LEU A 157 -1.01 -36.13 -2.95
N PRO A 158 -1.53 -37.19 -2.32
CA PRO A 158 -2.53 -38.09 -2.90
C PRO A 158 -3.91 -37.45 -3.10
#